data_AF-A0A2S0VN32-F1
#
_entry.id   AF-A0A2S0VN32-F1
#
_cell.length_a   1.000
_cell.length_b   1.000
_cell.length_c   1.000
_cell.angle_alpha   90.00
_cell.angle_beta   90.00
_cell.angle_gamma   90.00
#
_symmetry.space_group_name_H-M   'P 1'
#
loop_
_entity.id
_entity.type
_entity.pdbx_description
1 polymer ?
#
loop_
_entity_poly.entity_id
_entity_poly.type
_entity_poly.pdbx_seq_one_letter_code
_entity_poly.pdbx_strand_id
1 'polypeptide(L)'
;MYLELNNITFQYFLMPIISSQLLLMVLLYFVVIYRGVLKGRNLFSCFLVVFITFLLCRSVQEFAQDTTKLFLLYFRISLLFSIGFPTLIAALFLQSKIQVDRLTWVILFGAGSFISLFYSMSHDVAHHGVYFSKQIANFLPFELSTHTHRYTSTVGICVMLLLPCLYLLYKQLMDERNKITLAFLTGALCFGFFFLMSMFLFRFYWIYGIGAALLAACWSYAVYLDITEMKGKTFLLTEELNLLLRSGNKNIQPELRQMLENIELQSQGDLDHYKLKVREILSLLTDSTIDAGGDKKALLDRNEQKINAISQSQDIAAVRQLATCEVIELSATISDIPTKRSEQVVEQVTRYIHEQFSGQFDFSELSKQLGMSESYIRRIFKKQTNQTINQYLSDYRIEQAKILLQSLSVTDTAFSVGFNDANYFSTVFKKLTGQSPTEYQQSLVST
;
A
#
# COMPACT_ATOMS: atom_id res chain seq x y z
N MET A 1 35.71 38.48 -0.43
CA MET A 1 35.91 37.66 0.78
C MET A 1 34.59 37.11 1.37
N TYR A 2 33.65 37.92 1.89
CA TYR A 2 32.37 37.39 2.43
C TYR A 2 31.49 36.66 1.40
N LEU A 3 31.40 37.16 0.16
CA LEU A 3 30.65 36.50 -0.94
C LEU A 3 31.30 35.19 -1.43
N GLU A 4 32.63 35.07 -1.37
CA GLU A 4 33.36 33.87 -1.81
C GLU A 4 33.27 32.75 -0.77
N LEU A 5 33.33 33.10 0.53
CA LEU A 5 33.10 32.15 1.61
C LEU A 5 31.69 31.56 1.53
N ASN A 6 30.69 32.39 1.18
CA ASN A 6 29.30 31.96 1.04
C ASN A 6 29.12 30.98 -0.14
N ASN A 7 29.80 31.23 -1.27
CA ASN A 7 29.76 30.34 -2.43
C ASN A 7 30.45 29.00 -2.18
N ILE A 8 31.62 28.97 -1.53
CA ILE A 8 32.34 27.72 -1.24
C ILE A 8 31.53 26.87 -0.25
N THR A 9 31.02 27.50 0.82
CA THR A 9 30.19 26.82 1.83
C THR A 9 28.90 26.27 1.21
N PHE A 10 28.24 27.05 0.36
CA PHE A 10 27.03 26.59 -0.33
C PHE A 10 27.33 25.42 -1.29
N GLN A 11 28.36 25.55 -2.13
CA GLN A 11 28.65 24.60 -3.20
C GLN A 11 29.18 23.26 -2.70
N TYR A 12 30.05 23.26 -1.69
CA TYR A 12 30.75 22.05 -1.25
C TYR A 12 30.21 21.46 0.05
N PHE A 13 29.42 22.23 0.81
CA PHE A 13 28.90 21.79 2.10
C PHE A 13 27.37 21.70 2.10
N LEU A 14 26.68 22.83 1.87
CA LEU A 14 25.23 22.87 2.04
C LEU A 14 24.51 21.96 1.03
N MET A 15 24.87 22.05 -0.25
CA MET A 15 24.15 21.32 -1.29
C MET A 15 24.33 19.78 -1.18
N PRO A 16 25.54 19.21 -1.03
CA PRO A 16 25.70 17.77 -0.85
C PRO A 16 24.98 17.24 0.40
N ILE A 17 24.99 18.00 1.50
CA ILE A 17 24.32 17.62 2.74
C ILE A 17 22.81 17.58 2.54
N ILE A 18 22.20 18.64 1.99
CA ILE A 18 20.75 18.68 1.73
C ILE A 18 20.34 17.53 0.82
N SER A 19 21.04 17.32 -0.30
CA SER A 19 20.72 16.22 -1.22
C SER A 19 20.88 14.85 -0.54
N SER A 20 21.91 14.67 0.29
CA SER A 20 22.11 13.42 1.04
C SER A 20 21.00 13.16 2.06
N GLN A 21 20.47 14.20 2.72
CA GLN A 21 19.34 14.08 3.66
C GLN A 21 18.06 13.66 2.94
N LEU A 22 17.78 14.25 1.77
CA LEU A 22 16.64 13.85 0.94
C LEU A 22 16.75 12.39 0.50
N LEU A 23 17.94 11.95 0.08
CA LEU A 23 18.17 10.56 -0.29
C LEU A 23 18.14 9.60 0.91
N LEU A 24 18.54 10.07 2.09
CA LEU A 24 18.44 9.30 3.34
C LEU A 24 16.96 9.06 3.71
N MET A 25 16.09 10.04 3.52
CA MET A 25 14.64 9.87 3.69
C MET A 25 14.11 8.78 2.76
N VAL A 26 14.53 8.79 1.49
CA VAL A 26 14.18 7.74 0.53
C VAL A 26 14.75 6.38 0.97
N LEU A 27 15.99 6.32 1.44
CA LEU A 27 16.61 5.08 1.92
C LEU A 27 15.88 4.50 3.14
N LEU A 28 15.58 5.33 4.14
CA LEU A 28 14.83 4.93 5.33
C LEU A 28 13.47 4.38 4.96
N TYR A 29 12.79 5.02 4.00
CA TYR A 29 11.53 4.52 3.47
C TYR A 29 11.70 3.10 2.89
N PHE A 30 12.70 2.89 2.04
CA PHE A 30 12.98 1.58 1.43
C PHE A 30 13.29 0.51 2.49
N VAL A 31 14.04 0.85 3.54
CA VAL A 31 14.47 -0.10 4.59
C VAL A 31 13.38 -0.41 5.60
N VAL A 32 12.65 0.61 6.06
CA VAL A 32 11.71 0.52 7.20
C VAL A 32 10.30 0.17 6.75
N ILE A 33 9.77 0.91 5.78
CA ILE A 33 8.35 0.83 5.39
C ILE A 33 8.16 -0.23 4.29
N TYR A 34 9.15 -0.40 3.42
CA TYR A 34 9.06 -1.22 2.21
C TYR A 34 9.62 -2.63 2.37
N ARG A 35 9.11 -3.39 3.35
CA ARG A 35 9.67 -4.72 3.68
C ARG A 35 9.46 -5.83 2.64
N GLY A 36 8.63 -5.69 1.61
CA GLY A 36 8.49 -6.74 0.59
C GLY A 36 7.67 -6.41 -0.66
N VAL A 37 7.91 -5.28 -1.35
CA VAL A 37 7.08 -4.89 -2.51
C VAL A 37 7.89 -4.44 -3.76
N LEU A 38 9.10 -3.88 -3.61
CA LEU A 38 9.91 -3.45 -4.77
C LEU A 38 10.92 -4.52 -5.20
N LYS A 39 10.85 -4.98 -6.45
CA LYS A 39 11.86 -5.86 -7.04
C LYS A 39 13.21 -5.16 -7.10
N GLY A 40 14.25 -5.81 -6.57
CA GLY A 40 15.59 -5.22 -6.52
C GLY A 40 15.78 -4.15 -5.44
N ARG A 41 14.89 -4.06 -4.42
CA ARG A 41 15.02 -3.13 -3.28
C ARG A 41 16.44 -3.10 -2.69
N ASN A 42 17.03 -4.27 -2.43
CA ASN A 42 18.36 -4.34 -1.83
C ASN A 42 19.43 -3.64 -2.70
N LEU A 43 19.27 -3.67 -4.03
CA LEU A 43 20.16 -2.97 -4.96
C LEU A 43 19.90 -1.46 -4.97
N PHE A 44 18.64 -1.02 -4.92
CA PHE A 44 18.31 0.40 -4.73
C PHE A 44 18.87 0.94 -3.41
N SER A 45 18.72 0.19 -2.31
CA SER A 45 19.29 0.55 -1.01
C SER A 45 20.81 0.60 -1.07
N CYS A 46 21.46 -0.37 -1.73
CA CYS A 46 22.91 -0.36 -1.93
C CYS A 46 23.37 0.89 -2.71
N PHE A 47 22.71 1.19 -3.83
CA PHE A 47 22.97 2.41 -4.59
C PHE A 47 22.79 3.67 -3.74
N LEU A 48 21.70 3.78 -2.98
CA LEU A 48 21.43 4.96 -2.13
C LEU A 48 22.50 5.13 -1.06
N VAL A 49 22.94 4.06 -0.39
CA VAL A 49 24.03 4.11 0.60
C VAL A 49 25.33 4.57 -0.06
N VAL A 50 25.67 3.99 -1.20
CA VAL A 50 26.85 4.36 -1.99
C VAL A 50 26.78 5.82 -2.43
N PHE A 51 25.61 6.27 -2.89
CA PHE A 51 25.44 7.61 -3.42
C PHE A 51 25.41 8.68 -2.32
N ILE A 52 24.80 8.40 -1.17
CA ILE A 52 24.88 9.24 0.03
C ILE A 52 26.34 9.38 0.49
N THR A 53 27.07 8.25 0.55
CA THR A 53 28.50 8.24 0.90
C THR A 53 29.32 9.06 -0.10
N PHE A 54 29.02 8.94 -1.39
CA PHE A 54 29.63 9.76 -2.44
C PHE A 54 29.41 11.26 -2.18
N LEU A 55 28.18 11.68 -1.89
CA LEU A 55 27.86 13.09 -1.64
C LEU A 55 28.56 13.63 -0.39
N LEU A 56 28.49 12.92 0.74
CA LEU A 56 29.11 13.34 2.00
C LEU A 56 30.64 13.37 1.92
N CYS A 57 31.25 12.42 1.22
CA CYS A 57 32.69 12.38 1.01
C CYS A 57 33.21 13.61 0.26
N ARG A 58 32.39 14.27 -0.58
CA ARG A 58 32.75 15.56 -1.20
C ARG A 58 32.97 16.66 -0.16
N SER A 59 32.11 16.75 0.83
CA SER A 59 32.23 17.75 1.89
C SER A 59 33.47 17.50 2.76
N VAL A 60 33.79 16.23 3.05
CA VAL A 60 35.00 15.86 3.80
C VAL A 60 36.28 16.15 3.00
N GLN A 61 36.27 15.89 1.69
CA GLN A 61 37.43 16.11 0.81
C GLN A 61 37.95 17.55 0.89
N GLU A 62 37.08 18.56 1.00
CA GLU A 62 37.49 19.96 0.95
C GLU A 62 38.43 20.36 2.12
N PHE A 63 38.25 19.74 3.29
CA PHE A 63 39.03 19.99 4.51
C PHE A 63 40.26 19.10 4.67
N ALA A 64 40.45 18.12 3.77
CA ALA A 64 41.57 17.20 3.84
C ALA A 64 42.89 17.83 3.35
N GLN A 65 44.03 17.30 3.82
CA GLN A 65 45.36 17.63 3.28
C GLN A 65 45.53 17.06 1.85
N ASP A 66 46.49 17.56 1.07
CA ASP A 66 46.58 17.29 -0.38
C ASP A 66 46.63 15.81 -0.78
N THR A 67 47.39 14.98 -0.06
CA THR A 67 47.45 13.53 -0.31
C THR A 67 46.13 12.83 0.04
N THR A 68 45.51 13.21 1.15
CA THR A 68 44.21 12.71 1.59
C THR A 68 43.07 13.18 0.69
N LYS A 69 43.14 14.40 0.15
CA LYS A 69 42.22 14.95 -0.86
C LYS A 69 42.18 14.07 -2.10
N LEU A 70 43.35 13.64 -2.56
CA LEU A 70 43.50 12.79 -3.73
C LEU A 70 42.95 11.38 -3.48
N PHE A 71 43.25 10.80 -2.32
CA PHE A 71 42.69 9.51 -1.91
C PHE A 71 41.16 9.54 -1.85
N LEU A 72 40.57 10.55 -1.20
CA LEU A 72 39.11 10.70 -1.08
C LEU A 72 38.44 10.90 -2.45
N LEU A 73 39.09 11.57 -3.39
CA LEU A 73 38.61 11.69 -4.77
C LEU A 73 38.52 10.32 -5.45
N TYR A 74 39.60 9.54 -5.43
CA TYR A 74 39.66 8.23 -6.08
C TYR A 74 38.72 7.22 -5.42
N PHE A 75 38.66 7.24 -4.08
CA PHE A 75 37.72 6.43 -3.32
C PHE A 75 36.27 6.74 -3.74
N ARG A 76 35.89 8.03 -3.76
CA ARG A 76 34.54 8.44 -4.12
C ARG A 76 34.17 8.03 -5.55
N ILE A 77 35.06 8.26 -6.52
CA ILE A 77 34.80 7.92 -7.93
C ILE A 77 34.69 6.40 -8.11
N SER A 78 35.56 5.62 -7.46
CA SER A 78 35.49 4.16 -7.47
C SER A 78 34.21 3.64 -6.86
N LEU A 79 33.79 4.20 -5.73
CA LEU A 79 32.54 3.84 -5.08
C LEU A 79 31.34 4.05 -6.03
N LEU A 80 31.27 5.19 -6.71
CA LEU A 80 30.16 5.51 -7.61
C LEU A 80 30.16 4.67 -8.89
N PHE A 81 31.29 4.55 -9.58
CA PHE A 81 31.34 3.88 -10.88
C PHE A 81 31.42 2.35 -10.77
N SER A 82 32.12 1.82 -9.77
CA SER A 82 32.31 0.37 -9.63
C SER A 82 31.17 -0.32 -8.89
N ILE A 83 30.45 0.39 -8.00
CA ILE A 83 29.35 -0.19 -7.22
C ILE A 83 28.04 0.58 -7.46
N GLY A 84 28.06 1.91 -7.39
CA GLY A 84 26.86 2.75 -7.48
C GLY A 84 26.07 2.57 -8.78
N PHE A 85 26.63 2.95 -9.92
CA PHE A 85 25.92 2.82 -11.20
C PHE A 85 25.58 1.38 -11.57
N PRO A 86 26.47 0.39 -11.40
CA PRO A 86 26.12 -1.00 -11.68
C PRO A 86 24.92 -1.50 -10.85
N THR A 87 24.88 -1.20 -9.54
CA THR A 87 23.75 -1.59 -8.69
C THR A 87 22.46 -0.85 -9.06
N LEU A 88 22.53 0.43 -9.41
CA LEU A 88 21.39 1.20 -9.89
C LEU A 88 20.79 0.61 -11.17
N ILE A 89 21.62 0.34 -12.18
CA ILE A 89 21.17 -0.19 -13.46
C ILE A 89 20.61 -1.60 -13.29
N ALA A 90 21.27 -2.45 -12.50
CA ALA A 90 20.75 -3.78 -12.18
C ALA A 90 19.37 -3.70 -11.49
N ALA A 91 19.19 -2.75 -10.57
CA ALA A 91 17.90 -2.51 -9.92
C ALA A 91 16.82 -2.08 -10.91
N LEU A 92 17.16 -1.16 -11.83
CA LEU A 92 16.24 -0.70 -12.87
C LEU A 92 15.88 -1.80 -13.88
N PHE A 93 16.82 -2.67 -14.26
CA PHE A 93 16.53 -3.84 -15.08
C PHE A 93 15.52 -4.77 -14.42
N LEU A 94 15.73 -5.11 -13.13
CA LEU A 94 14.79 -5.92 -12.36
C LEU A 94 13.41 -5.27 -12.25
N GLN A 95 13.37 -3.95 -12.04
CA GLN A 95 12.12 -3.18 -11.97
C GLN A 95 11.38 -3.15 -13.33
N SER A 96 12.12 -3.18 -14.44
CA SER A 96 11.58 -3.29 -15.80
C SER A 96 11.32 -4.74 -16.24
N LYS A 97 11.28 -5.70 -15.30
CA LYS A 97 11.05 -7.14 -15.54
C LYS A 97 12.08 -7.79 -16.49
N ILE A 98 13.27 -7.21 -16.62
CA ILE A 98 14.37 -7.80 -17.39
C ILE A 98 15.21 -8.64 -16.44
N GLN A 99 15.36 -9.93 -16.76
CA GLN A 99 16.24 -10.81 -16.01
C GLN A 99 17.70 -10.41 -16.27
N VAL A 100 18.47 -10.25 -15.20
CA VAL A 100 19.90 -9.94 -15.26
C VAL A 100 20.67 -11.24 -15.10
N ASP A 101 21.25 -11.73 -16.20
CA ASP A 101 22.06 -12.94 -16.21
C ASP A 101 23.47 -12.69 -15.65
N ARG A 102 24.21 -13.77 -15.40
CA ARG A 102 25.55 -13.69 -14.81
C ARG A 102 26.51 -12.86 -15.67
N LEU A 103 26.37 -12.91 -17.00
CA LEU A 103 27.22 -12.18 -17.92
C LEU A 103 26.92 -10.68 -17.87
N THR A 104 25.65 -10.27 -17.82
CA THR A 104 25.28 -8.85 -17.65
C THR A 104 25.82 -8.28 -16.34
N TRP A 105 25.78 -9.04 -15.23
CA TRP A 105 26.41 -8.63 -13.96
C TRP A 105 27.91 -8.38 -14.11
N VAL A 106 28.63 -9.30 -14.75
CA VAL A 106 30.08 -9.17 -14.97
C VAL A 106 30.40 -7.97 -15.84
N ILE A 107 29.61 -7.73 -16.91
CA ILE A 107 29.80 -6.56 -17.78
C ILE A 107 29.59 -5.26 -17.01
N LEU A 108 28.48 -5.13 -16.26
CA LEU A 108 28.16 -3.90 -15.52
C LEU A 108 29.26 -3.53 -14.52
N PHE A 109 29.65 -4.48 -13.67
CA PHE A 109 30.67 -4.22 -12.63
C PHE A 109 32.08 -4.13 -13.22
N GLY A 110 32.39 -4.93 -14.24
CA GLY A 110 33.68 -4.91 -14.93
C GLY A 110 33.92 -3.58 -15.63
N ALA A 111 32.96 -3.11 -16.43
CA ALA A 111 33.09 -1.84 -17.11
C ALA A 111 33.10 -0.65 -16.11
N GLY A 112 32.39 -0.75 -14.98
CA GLY A 112 32.40 0.28 -13.93
C GLY A 112 33.75 0.39 -13.23
N SER A 113 34.36 -0.76 -12.93
CA SER A 113 35.71 -0.87 -12.38
C SER A 113 36.77 -0.34 -13.36
N PHE A 114 36.63 -0.67 -14.65
CA PHE A 114 37.52 -0.18 -15.70
C PHE A 114 37.48 1.35 -15.84
N ILE A 115 36.27 1.94 -15.90
CA ILE A 115 36.10 3.40 -15.99
C ILE A 115 36.69 4.10 -14.77
N SER A 116 36.48 3.56 -13.57
CA SER A 116 37.05 4.15 -12.35
C SER A 116 38.58 4.10 -12.36
N LEU A 117 39.16 2.94 -12.67
CA LEU A 117 40.61 2.76 -12.71
C LEU A 117 41.24 3.71 -13.74
N PHE A 118 40.63 3.81 -14.93
CA PHE A 118 41.10 4.69 -15.99
C PHE A 118 40.96 6.17 -15.60
N TYR A 119 39.90 6.56 -14.88
CA TYR A 119 39.76 7.91 -14.31
C TYR A 119 40.89 8.21 -13.32
N SER A 120 41.12 7.33 -12.34
CA SER A 120 42.15 7.53 -11.33
C SER A 120 43.54 7.61 -11.95
N MET A 121 43.85 6.71 -12.88
CA MET A 121 45.14 6.71 -13.60
C MET A 121 45.33 8.00 -14.40
N SER A 122 44.33 8.39 -15.20
CA SER A 122 44.43 9.59 -16.04
C SER A 122 44.51 10.88 -15.22
N HIS A 123 43.78 10.98 -14.11
CA HIS A 123 43.86 12.13 -13.21
C HIS A 123 45.22 12.20 -12.51
N ASP A 124 45.73 11.08 -12.01
CA ASP A 124 46.99 11.03 -11.27
C ASP A 124 48.16 11.41 -12.16
N VAL A 125 48.29 10.76 -13.33
CA VAL A 125 49.38 11.00 -14.28
C VAL A 125 49.39 12.46 -14.77
N ALA A 126 48.22 13.06 -14.96
CA ALA A 126 48.10 14.42 -15.46
C ALA A 126 48.42 15.51 -14.41
N HIS A 127 48.17 15.27 -13.12
CA HIS A 127 48.25 16.32 -12.09
C HIS A 127 49.30 16.10 -11.00
N HIS A 128 49.51 14.86 -10.54
CA HIS A 128 50.26 14.61 -9.31
C HIS A 128 51.38 13.57 -9.48
N GLY A 129 51.13 12.49 -10.22
CA GLY A 129 52.08 11.38 -10.43
C GLY A 129 52.48 10.67 -9.14
N VAL A 130 51.56 10.59 -8.16
CA VAL A 130 51.84 10.07 -6.81
C VAL A 130 51.65 8.55 -6.75
N TYR A 131 50.64 8.03 -7.43
CA TYR A 131 50.29 6.61 -7.42
C TYR A 131 50.66 5.91 -8.73
N PHE A 132 50.64 6.63 -9.85
CA PHE A 132 50.96 6.12 -11.17
C PHE A 132 52.18 6.85 -11.73
N SER A 133 53.18 6.09 -12.18
CA SER A 133 54.36 6.67 -12.82
C SER A 133 53.98 7.31 -14.15
N LYS A 134 54.61 8.46 -14.48
CA LYS A 134 54.39 9.15 -15.76
C LYS A 134 54.78 8.28 -16.97
N GLN A 135 55.61 7.25 -16.78
CA GLN A 135 56.00 6.31 -17.83
C GLN A 135 54.82 5.46 -18.34
N ILE A 136 53.76 5.30 -17.53
CA ILE A 136 52.55 4.59 -17.94
C ILE A 136 51.86 5.29 -19.11
N ALA A 137 51.96 6.63 -19.21
CA ALA A 137 51.43 7.39 -20.34
C ALA A 137 52.03 6.94 -21.68
N ASN A 138 53.28 6.47 -21.69
CA ASN A 138 53.98 6.06 -22.92
C ASN A 138 53.45 4.73 -23.48
N PHE A 139 52.74 3.93 -22.68
CA PHE A 139 52.13 2.68 -23.13
C PHE A 139 50.72 2.88 -23.71
N LEU A 140 50.16 4.09 -23.61
CA LEU A 140 48.83 4.40 -24.14
C LEU A 140 48.93 4.90 -25.58
N PRO A 141 47.96 4.54 -26.45
CA PRO A 141 47.96 4.96 -27.85
C PRO A 141 47.57 6.44 -28.06
N PHE A 142 47.39 7.23 -26.99
CA PHE A 142 46.98 8.63 -27.04
C PHE A 142 47.59 9.42 -25.86
N GLU A 143 47.75 10.72 -26.04
CA GLU A 143 48.29 11.61 -24.99
C GLU A 143 47.28 11.88 -23.87
N LEU A 144 47.72 11.71 -22.62
CA LEU A 144 46.93 12.03 -21.43
C LEU A 144 46.98 13.55 -21.17
N SER A 145 45.98 14.27 -21.66
CA SER A 145 45.77 15.69 -21.35
C SER A 145 45.27 15.90 -19.91
N THR A 146 45.40 17.13 -19.40
CA THR A 146 44.82 17.57 -18.12
C THR A 146 43.29 17.45 -18.06
N HIS A 147 42.62 17.26 -19.20
CA HIS A 147 41.17 17.11 -19.27
C HIS A 147 40.71 15.66 -19.48
N THR A 148 41.63 14.71 -19.70
CA THR A 148 41.30 13.33 -20.06
C THR A 148 40.45 12.63 -19.00
N HIS A 149 40.74 12.83 -17.72
CA HIS A 149 39.93 12.29 -16.62
C HIS A 149 38.48 12.80 -16.65
N ARG A 150 38.23 14.03 -17.11
CA ARG A 150 36.87 14.58 -17.24
C ARG A 150 36.12 13.88 -18.36
N TYR A 151 36.74 13.72 -19.52
CA TYR A 151 36.16 12.97 -20.63
C TYR A 151 35.84 11.52 -20.22
N THR A 152 36.71 10.86 -19.46
CA THR A 152 36.44 9.54 -18.89
C THR A 152 35.18 9.53 -18.04
N SER A 153 35.02 10.51 -17.14
CA SER A 153 33.82 10.58 -16.29
C SER A 153 32.54 10.85 -17.10
N THR A 154 32.60 11.74 -18.11
CA THR A 154 31.50 12.04 -19.03
C THR A 154 31.07 10.80 -19.81
N VAL A 155 32.03 10.10 -20.44
CA VAL A 155 31.78 8.84 -21.15
C VAL A 155 31.21 7.80 -20.21
N GLY A 156 31.75 7.71 -19.00
CA GLY A 156 31.26 6.81 -17.97
C GLY A 156 29.79 7.04 -17.64
N ILE A 157 29.35 8.28 -17.43
CA ILE A 157 27.94 8.60 -17.13
C ILE A 157 27.05 8.28 -18.33
N CYS A 158 27.48 8.62 -19.55
CA CYS A 158 26.72 8.32 -20.76
C CYS A 158 26.51 6.81 -20.92
N VAL A 159 27.58 6.01 -20.79
CA VAL A 159 27.55 4.56 -21.02
C VAL A 159 26.90 3.80 -19.86
N MET A 160 27.17 4.19 -18.62
CA MET A 160 26.71 3.46 -17.44
C MET A 160 25.35 3.88 -16.93
N LEU A 161 24.92 5.12 -17.20
CA LEU A 161 23.67 5.63 -16.65
C LEU A 161 22.68 6.01 -17.75
N LEU A 162 23.05 6.92 -18.65
CA LEU A 162 22.09 7.51 -19.58
C LEU A 162 21.65 6.53 -20.68
N LEU A 163 22.58 5.87 -21.36
CA LEU A 163 22.24 4.92 -22.44
C LEU A 163 21.35 3.76 -21.95
N PRO A 164 21.68 3.07 -20.84
CA PRO A 164 20.80 2.03 -20.29
C PRO A 164 19.43 2.58 -19.88
N CYS A 165 19.38 3.73 -19.21
CA CYS A 165 18.11 4.35 -18.81
C CYS A 165 17.26 4.79 -20.00
N LEU A 166 17.85 5.30 -21.08
CA LEU A 166 17.14 5.66 -22.32
C LEU A 166 16.60 4.41 -23.03
N TYR A 167 17.40 3.33 -23.07
CA TYR A 167 16.94 2.04 -23.60
C TYR A 167 15.75 1.49 -22.81
N LEU A 168 15.83 1.51 -21.48
CA LEU A 168 14.74 1.08 -20.61
C LEU A 168 13.49 1.96 -20.75
N LEU A 169 13.67 3.28 -20.87
CA LEU A 169 12.58 4.22 -21.12
C LEU A 169 11.87 3.93 -22.44
N TYR A 170 12.64 3.73 -23.52
CA TYR A 170 12.10 3.36 -24.83
C TYR A 170 11.28 2.07 -24.75
N LYS A 171 11.83 1.02 -24.11
CA LYS A 171 11.12 -0.24 -23.93
C LYS A 171 9.82 -0.07 -23.12
N GLN A 172 9.85 0.69 -22.03
CA GLN A 172 8.67 0.93 -21.20
C GLN A 172 7.57 1.72 -21.93
N LEU A 173 7.94 2.58 -22.89
CA LEU A 173 6.99 3.31 -23.71
C LEU A 173 6.34 2.42 -24.79
N MET A 174 7.02 1.35 -25.22
CA MET A 174 6.54 0.45 -26.29
C MET A 174 5.76 -0.77 -25.77
N ASP A 175 6.14 -1.34 -24.62
CA ASP A 175 5.66 -2.66 -24.18
C ASP A 175 4.55 -2.55 -23.10
N GLU A 176 4.82 -1.85 -21.99
CA GLU A 176 3.88 -1.66 -20.88
C GLU A 176 4.14 -0.33 -20.16
N ARG A 177 3.14 0.55 -20.06
CA ARG A 177 3.31 1.85 -19.38
C ARG A 177 3.17 1.73 -17.86
N ASN A 178 4.23 1.30 -17.18
CA ASN A 178 4.29 1.30 -15.71
C ASN A 178 4.70 2.68 -15.19
N LYS A 179 3.78 3.37 -14.51
CA LYS A 179 4.01 4.72 -13.96
C LYS A 179 5.11 4.76 -12.91
N ILE A 180 5.27 3.70 -12.11
CA ILE A 180 6.26 3.60 -11.05
C ILE A 180 7.67 3.51 -11.65
N THR A 181 7.87 2.57 -12.59
CA THR A 181 9.15 2.39 -13.29
C THR A 181 9.54 3.63 -14.08
N LEU A 182 8.56 4.31 -14.71
CA LEU A 182 8.78 5.57 -15.41
C LEU A 182 9.34 6.65 -14.48
N ALA A 183 8.78 6.80 -13.28
CA ALA A 183 9.25 7.79 -12.31
C ALA A 183 10.69 7.50 -11.82
N PHE A 184 11.05 6.23 -11.61
CA PHE A 184 12.44 5.84 -11.29
C PHE A 184 13.42 6.19 -12.41
N LEU A 185 13.05 5.88 -13.66
CA LEU A 185 13.84 6.18 -14.86
C LEU A 185 13.99 7.68 -15.09
N THR A 186 12.91 8.45 -14.94
CA THR A 186 12.95 9.91 -15.06
C THR A 186 13.91 10.51 -14.02
N GLY A 187 13.86 10.05 -12.76
CA GLY A 187 14.80 10.49 -11.74
C GLY A 187 16.26 10.21 -12.11
N ALA A 188 16.57 9.00 -12.58
CA ALA A 188 17.92 8.61 -12.99
C ALA A 188 18.43 9.41 -14.20
N LEU A 189 17.58 9.66 -15.20
CA LEU A 189 17.90 10.47 -16.37
C LEU A 189 18.12 11.94 -16.01
N CYS A 190 17.26 12.52 -15.17
CA CYS A 190 17.43 13.89 -14.66
C CYS A 190 18.77 14.01 -13.93
N PHE A 191 19.08 13.06 -13.04
CA PHE A 191 20.36 13.05 -12.35
C PHE A 191 21.55 12.99 -13.33
N GLY A 192 21.52 12.06 -14.28
CA GLY A 192 22.59 11.93 -15.27
C GLY A 192 22.77 13.19 -16.12
N PHE A 193 21.67 13.83 -16.54
CA PHE A 193 21.70 15.10 -17.28
C PHE A 193 22.35 16.22 -16.47
N PHE A 194 21.92 16.43 -15.21
CA PHE A 194 22.50 17.47 -14.35
C PHE A 194 23.95 17.16 -13.97
N PHE A 195 24.33 15.89 -13.83
CA PHE A 195 25.71 15.49 -13.61
C PHE A 195 26.59 15.83 -14.81
N LEU A 196 26.14 15.52 -16.04
CA LEU A 196 26.85 15.91 -17.26
C LEU A 196 26.97 17.44 -17.37
N MET A 197 25.87 18.16 -17.15
CA MET A 197 25.86 19.62 -17.22
C MET A 197 26.86 20.23 -16.22
N SER A 198 26.97 19.65 -15.02
CA SER A 198 27.97 20.04 -14.03
C SER A 198 29.41 19.84 -14.49
N MET A 199 29.69 18.80 -15.31
CA MET A 199 31.03 18.55 -15.84
C MET A 199 31.40 19.52 -16.97
N PHE A 200 30.43 19.92 -17.80
CA PHE A 200 30.64 20.87 -18.90
C PHE A 200 30.76 22.32 -18.41
N LEU A 201 30.04 22.71 -17.36
CA LEU A 201 29.98 24.11 -16.93
C LEU A 201 31.14 24.56 -16.03
N PHE A 202 32.16 23.71 -15.79
CA PHE A 202 33.46 23.94 -15.13
C PHE A 202 33.52 24.61 -13.74
N ARG A 203 32.53 25.42 -13.37
CA ARG A 203 32.51 26.32 -12.20
C ARG A 203 31.32 26.06 -11.27
N PHE A 204 30.36 25.24 -11.69
CA PHE A 204 29.08 25.06 -11.00
C PHE A 204 28.87 23.62 -10.54
N TYR A 205 29.75 23.13 -9.67
CA TYR A 205 29.66 21.78 -9.10
C TYR A 205 28.41 21.54 -8.25
N TRP A 206 27.72 22.59 -7.79
CA TRP A 206 26.45 22.45 -7.08
C TRP A 206 25.31 21.91 -7.95
N ILE A 207 25.44 21.95 -9.29
CA ILE A 207 24.43 21.53 -10.25
C ILE A 207 24.08 20.05 -10.12
N TYR A 208 25.06 19.16 -9.93
CA TYR A 208 24.75 17.73 -9.76
C TYR A 208 24.02 17.48 -8.43
N GLY A 209 24.18 18.37 -7.44
CA GLY A 209 23.39 18.36 -6.20
C GLY A 209 21.90 18.60 -6.45
N ILE A 210 21.55 19.49 -7.40
CA ILE A 210 20.16 19.68 -7.85
C ILE A 210 19.64 18.40 -8.49
N GLY A 211 20.46 17.78 -9.36
CA GLY A 211 20.14 16.48 -9.96
C GLY A 211 19.85 15.40 -8.92
N ALA A 212 20.64 15.35 -7.83
CA ALA A 212 20.42 14.43 -6.73
C ALA A 212 19.13 14.72 -5.94
N ALA A 213 18.77 15.99 -5.76
CA ALA A 213 17.50 16.36 -5.13
C ALA A 213 16.29 15.98 -6.00
N LEU A 214 16.39 16.19 -7.32
CA LEU A 214 15.35 15.77 -8.28
C LEU A 214 15.21 14.25 -8.33
N LEU A 215 16.33 13.51 -8.29
CA LEU A 215 16.32 12.05 -8.15
C LEU A 215 15.51 11.63 -6.92
N ALA A 216 15.82 12.22 -5.76
CA ALA A 216 15.12 11.92 -4.51
C ALA A 216 13.61 12.25 -4.59
N ALA A 217 13.25 13.37 -5.21
CA ALA A 217 11.85 13.76 -5.39
C ALA A 217 11.09 12.79 -6.32
N CYS A 218 11.67 12.46 -7.47
CA CYS A 218 11.08 11.50 -8.41
C CYS A 218 10.90 10.12 -7.78
N TRP A 219 11.87 9.66 -6.99
CA TRP A 219 11.81 8.35 -6.34
C TRP A 219 10.85 8.35 -5.15
N SER A 220 10.76 9.44 -4.40
CA SER A 220 9.73 9.62 -3.36
C SER A 220 8.33 9.58 -3.96
N TYR A 221 8.15 10.19 -5.14
CA TYR A 221 6.89 10.13 -5.88
C TYR A 221 6.60 8.73 -6.43
N ALA A 222 7.60 8.02 -6.97
CA ALA A 222 7.46 6.65 -7.43
C ALA A 222 6.98 5.73 -6.29
N VAL A 223 7.59 5.89 -5.12
CA VAL A 223 7.19 5.24 -3.89
C VAL A 223 5.74 5.57 -3.51
N TYR A 224 5.36 6.85 -3.52
CA TYR A 224 4.00 7.28 -3.20
C TYR A 224 2.97 6.64 -4.14
N LEU A 225 3.25 6.63 -5.45
CA LEU A 225 2.41 5.98 -6.44
C LEU A 225 2.20 4.50 -6.12
N ASP A 226 3.28 3.79 -5.79
CA ASP A 226 3.23 2.37 -5.44
C ASP A 226 2.35 2.12 -4.19
N ILE A 227 2.49 2.93 -3.14
CA ILE A 227 1.61 2.86 -1.95
C ILE A 227 0.14 3.06 -2.32
N THR A 228 -0.16 4.07 -3.14
CA THR A 228 -1.55 4.39 -3.50
C THR A 228 -2.17 3.32 -4.38
N GLU A 229 -1.41 2.75 -5.32
CA GLU A 229 -1.87 1.65 -6.17
C GLU A 229 -2.12 0.38 -5.36
N MET A 230 -1.28 0.14 -4.35
CA MET A 230 -1.41 -0.98 -3.42
C MET A 230 -2.67 -0.87 -2.55
N LYS A 231 -2.89 0.28 -1.90
CA LYS A 231 -4.09 0.53 -1.08
C LYS A 231 -5.39 0.50 -1.88
N GLY A 232 -5.37 1.03 -3.12
CA GLY A 232 -6.55 1.02 -3.99
C GLY A 232 -6.97 -0.39 -4.40
N LYS A 233 -5.99 -1.25 -4.74
CA LYS A 233 -6.27 -2.65 -5.13
C LYS A 233 -6.74 -3.50 -3.96
N THR A 234 -6.17 -3.35 -2.76
CA THR A 234 -6.62 -4.10 -1.58
C THR A 234 -8.01 -3.63 -1.13
N PHE A 235 -8.30 -2.33 -1.20
CA PHE A 235 -9.63 -1.79 -0.92
C PHE A 235 -10.71 -2.29 -1.89
N LEU A 236 -10.48 -2.20 -3.21
CA LEU A 236 -11.44 -2.69 -4.23
C LEU A 236 -11.73 -4.19 -4.05
N LEU A 237 -10.69 -4.96 -3.77
CA LEU A 237 -10.80 -6.39 -3.53
C LEU A 237 -11.58 -6.69 -2.24
N THR A 238 -11.41 -5.86 -1.21
CA THR A 238 -12.18 -5.93 0.05
C THR A 238 -13.65 -5.60 -0.17
N GLU A 239 -13.95 -4.62 -1.02
CA GLU A 239 -15.32 -4.20 -1.33
C GLU A 239 -16.05 -5.25 -2.17
N GLU A 240 -15.41 -5.79 -3.20
CA GLU A 240 -15.94 -6.90 -4.02
C GLU A 240 -16.18 -8.14 -3.17
N LEU A 241 -15.26 -8.48 -2.28
CA LEU A 241 -15.41 -9.60 -1.36
C LEU A 241 -16.55 -9.39 -0.36
N ASN A 242 -16.69 -8.18 0.19
CA ASN A 242 -17.82 -7.82 1.05
C ASN A 242 -19.16 -7.90 0.32
N LEU A 243 -19.22 -7.49 -0.95
CA LEU A 243 -20.43 -7.58 -1.78
C LEU A 243 -20.81 -9.04 -2.04
N LEU A 244 -19.83 -9.89 -2.37
CA LEU A 244 -20.03 -11.33 -2.57
C LEU A 244 -20.52 -12.01 -1.30
N LEU A 245 -19.91 -11.72 -0.14
CA LEU A 245 -20.35 -12.22 1.16
C LEU A 245 -21.77 -11.75 1.54
N ARG A 246 -22.13 -10.51 1.18
CA ARG A 246 -23.47 -9.95 1.45
C ARG A 246 -24.56 -10.50 0.52
N SER A 247 -24.19 -10.97 -0.66
CA SER A 247 -25.14 -11.50 -1.66
C SER A 247 -25.85 -12.79 -1.22
N GLY A 248 -25.32 -13.50 -0.21
CA GLY A 248 -25.90 -14.76 0.28
C GLY A 248 -25.85 -15.91 -0.74
N ASN A 249 -25.03 -15.77 -1.79
CA ASN A 249 -24.86 -16.77 -2.82
C ASN A 249 -24.09 -17.98 -2.24
N LYS A 250 -24.56 -19.21 -2.45
CA LYS A 250 -23.93 -20.42 -1.87
C LYS A 250 -22.74 -20.93 -2.70
N ASN A 251 -22.53 -20.39 -3.90
CA ASN A 251 -21.48 -20.79 -4.85
C ASN A 251 -20.43 -19.66 -5.07
N ILE A 252 -19.90 -19.06 -3.99
CA ILE A 252 -18.89 -17.97 -4.10
C ILE A 252 -17.46 -18.53 -4.33
N GLN A 253 -17.25 -19.83 -4.06
CA GLN A 253 -15.95 -20.51 -4.20
C GLN A 253 -15.19 -20.25 -5.53
N PRO A 254 -15.82 -20.32 -6.73
CA PRO A 254 -15.11 -20.07 -7.99
C PRO A 254 -14.64 -18.62 -8.15
N GLU A 255 -15.45 -17.63 -7.77
CA GLU A 255 -15.09 -16.21 -7.86
C GLU A 255 -13.96 -15.86 -6.88
N LEU A 256 -14.06 -16.37 -5.65
CA LEU A 256 -13.02 -16.26 -4.62
C LEU A 256 -11.68 -16.85 -5.05
N ARG A 257 -11.72 -18.02 -5.71
CA ARG A 257 -10.53 -18.67 -6.24
C ARG A 257 -9.90 -17.85 -7.36
N GLN A 258 -10.72 -17.32 -8.28
CA GLN A 258 -10.25 -16.44 -9.36
C GLN A 258 -9.64 -15.14 -8.81
N MET A 259 -10.19 -14.57 -7.73
CA MET A 259 -9.60 -13.41 -7.05
C MET A 259 -8.22 -13.75 -6.45
N LEU A 260 -8.08 -14.88 -5.75
CA LEU A 260 -6.80 -15.34 -5.21
C LEU A 260 -5.74 -15.57 -6.32
N GLU A 261 -6.16 -16.13 -7.46
CA GLU A 261 -5.31 -16.31 -8.64
C GLU A 261 -4.90 -14.96 -9.25
N ASN A 262 -5.81 -13.98 -9.34
CA ASN A 262 -5.49 -12.63 -9.79
C ASN A 262 -4.49 -11.94 -8.87
N ILE A 263 -4.59 -12.15 -7.55
CA ILE A 263 -3.63 -11.61 -6.57
C ILE A 263 -2.26 -12.25 -6.74
N GLU A 264 -2.20 -13.56 -6.98
CA GLU A 264 -0.95 -14.27 -7.27
C GLU A 264 -0.28 -13.70 -8.53
N LEU A 265 -1.03 -13.55 -9.62
CA LEU A 265 -0.57 -12.97 -10.89
C LEU A 265 -0.07 -11.52 -10.69
N GLN A 266 -0.82 -10.72 -9.93
CA GLN A 266 -0.43 -9.35 -9.58
C GLN A 266 0.80 -9.27 -8.67
N SER A 267 1.08 -10.33 -7.91
CA SER A 267 2.25 -10.39 -7.04
C SER A 267 3.53 -10.70 -7.82
N GLN A 268 3.42 -11.04 -9.12
CA GLN A 268 4.54 -11.21 -10.06
C GLN A 268 5.67 -12.12 -9.54
N GLY A 269 5.34 -13.13 -8.73
CA GLY A 269 6.29 -14.05 -8.12
C GLY A 269 6.99 -13.56 -6.85
N ASP A 270 6.65 -12.40 -6.30
CA ASP A 270 7.12 -11.96 -4.98
C ASP A 270 6.27 -12.62 -3.88
N LEU A 271 6.90 -13.56 -3.16
CA LEU A 271 6.27 -14.34 -2.11
C LEU A 271 5.84 -13.49 -0.92
N ASP A 272 6.66 -12.51 -0.50
CA ASP A 272 6.35 -11.71 0.70
C ASP A 272 5.21 -10.75 0.41
N HIS A 273 5.18 -10.20 -0.80
CA HIS A 273 4.06 -9.41 -1.31
C HIS A 273 2.76 -10.22 -1.36
N TYR A 274 2.83 -11.44 -1.89
CA TYR A 274 1.68 -12.35 -1.95
C TYR A 274 1.17 -12.70 -0.54
N LYS A 275 2.08 -13.05 0.39
CA LYS A 275 1.75 -13.33 1.79
C LYS A 275 1.04 -12.16 2.46
N LEU A 276 1.53 -10.94 2.27
CA LEU A 276 0.95 -9.75 2.89
C LEU A 276 -0.50 -9.54 2.43
N LYS A 277 -0.74 -9.60 1.11
CA LYS A 277 -2.09 -9.48 0.55
C LYS A 277 -3.03 -10.59 1.03
N VAL A 278 -2.56 -11.83 1.04
CA VAL A 278 -3.36 -12.98 1.50
C VAL A 278 -3.77 -12.81 2.97
N ARG A 279 -2.87 -12.36 3.86
CA ARG A 279 -3.20 -12.11 5.27
C ARG A 279 -4.26 -11.03 5.45
N GLU A 280 -4.15 -9.93 4.72
CA GLU A 280 -5.13 -8.83 4.76
C GLU A 280 -6.53 -9.34 4.40
N ILE A 281 -6.62 -10.12 3.32
CA ILE A 281 -7.87 -10.72 2.86
C ILE A 281 -8.44 -11.69 3.89
N LEU A 282 -7.62 -12.59 4.44
CA LEU A 282 -8.08 -13.55 5.45
C LEU A 282 -8.55 -12.86 6.72
N SER A 283 -7.88 -11.78 7.15
CA SER A 283 -8.33 -10.98 8.29
C SER A 283 -9.70 -10.35 8.03
N LEU A 284 -9.89 -9.74 6.86
CA LEU A 284 -11.17 -9.12 6.48
C LEU A 284 -12.30 -10.15 6.34
N LEU A 285 -12.01 -11.33 5.80
CA LEU A 285 -12.96 -12.44 5.72
C LEU A 285 -13.36 -12.92 7.11
N THR A 286 -12.39 -13.03 8.03
CA THR A 286 -12.62 -13.37 9.43
C THR A 286 -13.55 -12.35 10.09
N ASP A 287 -13.27 -11.06 9.92
CA ASP A 287 -14.11 -9.99 10.47
C ASP A 287 -15.54 -10.05 9.89
N SER A 288 -15.67 -10.27 8.58
CA SER A 288 -16.98 -10.43 7.94
C SER A 288 -17.74 -11.69 8.37
N THR A 289 -17.04 -12.79 8.70
CA THR A 289 -17.65 -14.00 9.26
C THR A 289 -18.16 -13.77 10.68
N ILE A 290 -17.40 -13.02 11.47
CA ILE A 290 -17.81 -12.59 12.82
C ILE A 290 -19.06 -11.71 12.73
N ASP A 291 -19.07 -10.74 11.82
CA ASP A 291 -20.23 -9.85 11.57
C ASP A 291 -21.46 -10.61 11.06
N ALA A 292 -21.25 -11.73 10.36
CA ALA A 292 -22.32 -12.64 9.93
C ALA A 292 -22.89 -13.50 11.08
N GLY A 293 -22.28 -13.46 12.27
CA GLY A 293 -22.72 -14.18 13.46
C GLY A 293 -21.89 -15.42 13.81
N GLY A 294 -20.72 -15.62 13.19
CA GLY A 294 -19.78 -16.68 13.55
C GLY A 294 -19.23 -16.52 14.98
N ASP A 295 -18.71 -17.61 15.56
CA ASP A 295 -18.07 -17.55 16.89
C ASP A 295 -16.78 -16.74 16.84
N LYS A 296 -16.82 -15.54 17.43
CA LYS A 296 -15.71 -14.60 17.48
C LYS A 296 -14.42 -15.22 18.02
N LYS A 297 -14.49 -16.01 19.09
CA LYS A 297 -13.28 -16.52 19.73
C LYS A 297 -12.62 -17.59 18.85
N ALA A 298 -13.39 -18.57 18.40
CA ALA A 298 -12.89 -19.62 17.52
C ALA A 298 -12.35 -19.07 16.19
N LEU A 299 -12.99 -18.05 15.61
CA LEU A 299 -12.56 -17.44 14.35
C LEU A 299 -11.26 -16.64 14.49
N LEU A 300 -11.09 -15.89 15.58
CA LEU A 300 -9.85 -15.15 15.83
C LEU A 300 -8.66 -16.10 16.09
N ASP A 301 -8.85 -17.14 16.92
CA ASP A 301 -7.81 -18.14 17.21
C ASP A 301 -7.39 -18.87 15.92
N ARG A 302 -8.37 -19.19 15.06
CA ARG A 302 -8.14 -19.82 13.77
C ARG A 302 -7.39 -18.90 12.80
N ASN A 303 -7.78 -17.64 12.72
CA ASN A 303 -7.11 -16.66 11.87
C ASN A 303 -5.64 -16.47 12.28
N GLU A 304 -5.35 -16.39 13.57
CA GLU A 304 -3.98 -16.30 14.09
C GLU A 304 -3.12 -17.50 13.64
N GLN A 305 -3.64 -18.72 13.76
CA GLN A 305 -2.94 -19.93 13.30
C GLN A 305 -2.63 -19.89 11.80
N LYS A 306 -3.58 -19.44 10.98
CA LYS A 306 -3.43 -19.38 9.52
C LYS A 306 -2.47 -18.28 9.07
N ILE A 307 -2.54 -17.10 9.70
CA ILE A 307 -1.59 -16.00 9.48
C ILE A 307 -0.16 -16.46 9.80
N ASN A 308 0.02 -17.20 10.90
CA ASN A 308 1.33 -17.74 11.28
C ASN A 308 1.84 -18.78 10.27
N ALA A 309 0.99 -19.70 9.82
CA ALA A 309 1.34 -20.67 8.77
C ALA A 309 1.75 -19.99 7.45
N ILE A 310 0.99 -18.98 7.00
CA ILE A 310 1.31 -18.18 5.80
C ILE A 310 2.64 -17.45 5.95
N SER A 311 2.93 -16.95 7.15
CA SER A 311 4.20 -16.25 7.42
C SER A 311 5.41 -17.18 7.27
N GLN A 312 5.28 -18.43 7.71
CA GLN A 312 6.34 -19.44 7.71
C GLN A 312 6.52 -20.14 6.35
N SER A 313 5.52 -20.15 5.48
CA SER A 313 5.60 -20.77 4.14
C SER A 313 6.73 -20.19 3.29
N GLN A 314 7.48 -21.03 2.57
CA GLN A 314 8.54 -20.59 1.63
C GLN A 314 8.15 -20.72 0.16
N ASP A 315 6.94 -21.19 -0.12
CA ASP A 315 6.45 -21.46 -1.47
C ASP A 315 5.10 -20.76 -1.72
N ILE A 316 4.96 -20.18 -2.92
CA ILE A 316 3.75 -19.51 -3.38
C ILE A 316 2.61 -20.52 -3.51
N ALA A 317 2.89 -21.73 -4.01
CA ALA A 317 1.85 -22.75 -4.15
C ALA A 317 1.31 -23.20 -2.79
N ALA A 318 2.18 -23.31 -1.78
CA ALA A 318 1.78 -23.58 -0.40
C ALA A 318 0.91 -22.46 0.19
N VAL A 319 1.29 -21.18 -0.01
CA VAL A 319 0.48 -20.04 0.45
C VAL A 319 -0.88 -20.02 -0.27
N ARG A 320 -0.92 -20.28 -1.57
CA ARG A 320 -2.17 -20.37 -2.34
C ARG A 320 -3.07 -21.46 -1.78
N GLN A 321 -2.54 -22.66 -1.55
CA GLN A 321 -3.32 -23.77 -1.03
C GLN A 321 -3.89 -23.45 0.36
N LEU A 322 -3.09 -22.87 1.25
CA LEU A 322 -3.56 -22.41 2.57
C LEU A 322 -4.67 -21.37 2.46
N ALA A 323 -4.49 -20.37 1.58
CA ALA A 323 -5.47 -19.33 1.35
C ALA A 323 -6.79 -19.90 0.80
N THR A 324 -6.71 -20.74 -0.22
CA THR A 324 -7.89 -21.36 -0.84
C THR A 324 -8.63 -22.27 0.15
N CYS A 325 -7.93 -23.10 0.92
CA CYS A 325 -8.56 -23.93 1.96
C CYS A 325 -9.28 -23.07 3.00
N GLU A 326 -8.63 -22.01 3.50
CA GLU A 326 -9.21 -21.17 4.53
C GLU A 326 -10.45 -20.41 4.04
N VAL A 327 -10.38 -19.86 2.84
CA VAL A 327 -11.51 -19.20 2.18
C VAL A 327 -12.71 -20.15 2.03
N ILE A 328 -12.46 -21.40 1.63
CA ILE A 328 -13.51 -22.41 1.52
C ILE A 328 -14.14 -22.69 2.89
N GLU A 329 -13.33 -22.90 3.93
CA GLU A 329 -13.84 -23.19 5.27
C GLU A 329 -14.59 -22.01 5.89
N LEU A 330 -14.12 -20.78 5.72
CA LEU A 330 -14.85 -19.57 6.17
C LEU A 330 -16.17 -19.41 5.39
N SER A 331 -16.16 -19.65 4.07
CA SER A 331 -17.39 -19.59 3.27
C SER A 331 -18.41 -20.68 3.64
N ALA A 332 -17.94 -21.88 4.01
CA ALA A 332 -18.77 -22.95 4.52
C ALA A 332 -19.35 -22.59 5.89
N THR A 333 -18.54 -22.01 6.78
CA THR A 333 -18.99 -21.52 8.09
C THR A 333 -20.11 -20.49 7.96
N ILE A 334 -20.04 -19.60 6.95
CA ILE A 334 -21.11 -18.61 6.63
C ILE A 334 -22.37 -19.30 6.10
N SER A 335 -22.20 -20.32 5.27
CA SER A 335 -23.31 -21.09 4.67
C SER A 335 -24.02 -21.98 5.68
N ASP A 336 -23.28 -22.46 6.69
CA ASP A 336 -23.73 -23.29 7.80
C ASP A 336 -24.18 -22.48 9.02
N ILE A 337 -24.17 -21.14 8.96
CA ILE A 337 -24.84 -20.32 9.99
C ILE A 337 -26.33 -20.67 9.91
N PRO A 338 -26.88 -21.43 10.86
CA PRO A 338 -28.08 -22.20 10.58
C PRO A 338 -29.29 -21.30 10.46
N THR A 339 -30.19 -21.64 9.54
CA THR A 339 -31.58 -21.16 9.46
C THR A 339 -32.25 -21.17 10.86
N LYS A 340 -31.90 -22.14 11.70
CA LYS A 340 -32.33 -22.27 13.11
C LYS A 340 -31.92 -21.09 13.99
N ARG A 341 -30.75 -20.49 13.78
CA ARG A 341 -30.31 -19.29 14.52
C ARG A 341 -31.04 -18.05 14.02
N SER A 342 -31.34 -17.97 12.72
CA SER A 342 -32.17 -16.88 12.20
C SER A 342 -33.62 -16.96 12.70
N GLU A 343 -34.17 -18.17 12.83
CA GLU A 343 -35.48 -18.40 13.46
C GLU A 343 -35.45 -18.01 14.95
N GLN A 344 -34.41 -18.42 15.69
CA GLN A 344 -34.23 -18.02 17.09
C GLN A 344 -34.10 -16.50 17.27
N VAL A 345 -33.39 -15.81 16.37
CA VAL A 345 -33.27 -14.35 16.39
C VAL A 345 -34.64 -13.71 16.18
N VAL A 346 -35.42 -14.17 15.20
CA VAL A 346 -36.78 -13.67 14.97
C VAL A 346 -37.65 -13.94 16.19
N GLU A 347 -37.60 -15.14 16.77
CA GLU A 347 -38.38 -15.50 17.95
C GLU A 347 -38.03 -14.62 19.15
N GLN A 348 -36.74 -14.39 19.40
CA GLN A 348 -36.26 -13.55 20.50
C GLN A 348 -36.65 -12.06 20.31
N VAL A 349 -36.54 -11.54 19.09
CA VAL A 349 -36.96 -10.17 18.77
C VAL A 349 -38.49 -10.03 18.91
N THR A 350 -39.26 -10.98 18.40
CA THR A 350 -40.72 -10.99 18.54
C THR A 350 -41.14 -11.04 20.00
N ARG A 351 -40.48 -11.88 20.80
CA ARG A 351 -40.72 -11.97 22.25
C ARG A 351 -40.42 -10.66 22.96
N TYR A 352 -39.28 -10.04 22.66
CA TYR A 352 -38.92 -8.74 23.21
C TYR A 352 -39.95 -7.66 22.86
N ILE A 353 -40.44 -7.65 21.61
CA ILE A 353 -41.54 -6.75 21.20
C ILE A 353 -42.79 -7.02 22.04
N HIS A 354 -43.21 -8.28 22.20
CA HIS A 354 -44.42 -8.60 22.97
C HIS A 354 -44.30 -8.24 24.46
N GLU A 355 -43.11 -8.34 25.04
CA GLU A 355 -42.87 -8.01 26.44
C GLU A 355 -42.73 -6.49 26.69
N GLN A 356 -42.21 -5.73 25.71
CA GLN A 356 -41.85 -4.31 25.88
C GLN A 356 -42.59 -3.34 24.95
N PHE A 357 -43.67 -3.78 24.27
CA PHE A 357 -44.34 -2.96 23.25
C PHE A 357 -44.88 -1.62 23.78
N SER A 358 -45.29 -1.54 25.04
CA SER A 358 -45.84 -0.32 25.65
C SER A 358 -44.78 0.72 26.04
N GLY A 359 -43.49 0.32 26.11
CA GLY A 359 -42.37 1.18 26.46
C GLY A 359 -41.68 1.84 25.26
N GLN A 360 -40.57 2.54 25.52
CA GLN A 360 -39.66 2.97 24.46
C GLN A 360 -38.85 1.78 23.95
N PHE A 361 -38.89 1.53 22.65
CA PHE A 361 -38.13 0.45 22.05
C PHE A 361 -36.67 0.89 21.84
N ASP A 362 -35.75 0.39 22.67
CA ASP A 362 -34.31 0.64 22.52
C ASP A 362 -33.61 -0.49 21.75
N PHE A 363 -33.07 -0.15 20.57
CA PHE A 363 -32.28 -1.08 19.77
C PHE A 363 -30.92 -1.40 20.40
N SER A 364 -30.35 -0.48 21.20
CA SER A 364 -29.09 -0.68 21.92
C SER A 364 -29.24 -1.74 23.00
N GLU A 365 -30.36 -1.71 23.72
CA GLU A 365 -30.70 -2.72 24.73
C GLU A 365 -30.93 -4.10 24.10
N LEU A 366 -31.74 -4.18 23.04
CA LEU A 366 -31.95 -5.41 22.28
C LEU A 366 -30.64 -5.98 21.73
N SER A 367 -29.77 -5.12 21.18
CA SER A 367 -28.44 -5.49 20.68
C SER A 367 -27.56 -6.11 21.78
N LYS A 368 -27.54 -5.50 22.98
CA LYS A 368 -26.80 -6.02 24.15
C LYS A 368 -27.35 -7.34 24.65
N GLN A 369 -28.67 -7.48 24.76
CA GLN A 369 -29.33 -8.69 25.27
C GLN A 369 -29.10 -9.89 24.35
N LEU A 370 -29.09 -9.67 23.03
CA LEU A 370 -28.86 -10.73 22.04
C LEU A 370 -27.39 -10.96 21.73
N GLY A 371 -26.50 -10.05 22.13
CA GLY A 371 -25.07 -10.08 21.79
C GLY A 371 -24.81 -9.92 20.29
N MET A 372 -25.66 -9.17 19.58
CA MET A 372 -25.62 -9.02 18.12
C MET A 372 -25.70 -7.56 17.72
N SER A 373 -25.09 -7.20 16.58
CA SER A 373 -25.19 -5.84 16.04
C SER A 373 -26.62 -5.53 15.59
N GLU A 374 -27.04 -4.28 15.75
CA GLU A 374 -28.38 -3.81 15.35
C GLU A 374 -28.64 -4.06 13.86
N SER A 375 -27.64 -3.82 13.01
CA SER A 375 -27.71 -4.07 11.57
C SER A 375 -28.00 -5.53 11.23
N TYR A 376 -27.39 -6.48 11.96
CA TYR A 376 -27.65 -7.90 11.79
C TYR A 376 -29.10 -8.26 12.16
N ILE A 377 -29.55 -7.80 13.33
CA ILE A 377 -30.90 -8.05 13.84
C ILE A 377 -31.96 -7.52 12.85
N ARG A 378 -31.81 -6.26 12.40
CA ARG A 378 -32.72 -5.64 11.43
C ARG A 378 -32.77 -6.40 10.11
N ARG A 379 -31.61 -6.82 9.60
CA ARG A 379 -31.49 -7.57 8.33
C ARG A 379 -32.16 -8.94 8.42
N ILE A 380 -31.85 -9.70 9.47
CA ILE A 380 -32.40 -11.04 9.67
C ILE A 380 -33.91 -10.99 9.89
N PHE A 381 -34.38 -10.08 10.75
CA PHE A 381 -35.82 -9.92 11.00
C PHE A 381 -36.56 -9.59 9.71
N LYS A 382 -36.13 -8.56 8.96
CA LYS A 382 -36.76 -8.19 7.69
C LYS A 382 -36.72 -9.29 6.65
N LYS A 383 -35.64 -10.06 6.58
CA LYS A 383 -35.49 -11.17 5.62
C LYS A 383 -36.47 -12.30 5.91
N GLN A 384 -36.73 -12.59 7.18
CA GLN A 384 -37.58 -13.71 7.60
C GLN A 384 -39.07 -13.34 7.72
N THR A 385 -39.38 -12.13 8.17
CA THR A 385 -40.77 -11.68 8.40
C THR A 385 -41.33 -10.83 7.24
N ASN A 386 -40.50 -10.46 6.26
CA ASN A 386 -40.81 -9.47 5.22
C ASN A 386 -41.22 -8.09 5.74
N GLN A 387 -41.01 -7.80 7.03
CA GLN A 387 -41.36 -6.54 7.68
C GLN A 387 -40.18 -5.98 8.47
N THR A 388 -40.07 -4.66 8.57
CA THR A 388 -39.11 -4.05 9.51
C THR A 388 -39.61 -4.19 10.95
N ILE A 389 -38.68 -4.18 11.91
CA ILE A 389 -39.01 -4.25 13.35
C ILE A 389 -39.98 -3.13 13.76
N ASN A 390 -39.79 -1.92 13.26
CA ASN A 390 -40.69 -0.79 13.56
C ASN A 390 -42.10 -0.99 12.99
N GLN A 391 -42.23 -1.61 11.81
CA GLN A 391 -43.53 -1.96 11.23
C GLN A 391 -44.22 -3.01 12.09
N TYR A 392 -43.52 -4.10 12.41
CA TYR A 392 -44.06 -5.17 13.25
C TYR A 392 -44.49 -4.65 14.63
N LEU A 393 -43.67 -3.81 15.27
CA LEU A 393 -44.02 -3.16 16.54
C LEU A 393 -45.28 -2.29 16.41
N SER A 394 -45.40 -1.51 15.33
CA SER A 394 -46.58 -0.67 15.10
C SER A 394 -47.84 -1.53 14.91
N ASP A 395 -47.75 -2.58 14.09
CA ASP A 395 -48.84 -3.52 13.84
C ASP A 395 -49.29 -4.17 15.16
N TYR A 396 -48.34 -4.67 15.95
CA TYR A 396 -48.62 -5.29 17.25
C TYR A 396 -49.27 -4.31 18.24
N ARG A 397 -48.79 -3.05 18.32
CA ARG A 397 -49.40 -2.01 19.16
C ARG A 397 -50.83 -1.71 18.76
N ILE A 398 -51.14 -1.71 17.46
CA ILE A 398 -52.52 -1.50 16.98
C ILE A 398 -53.40 -2.69 17.33
N GLU A 399 -52.92 -3.93 17.22
CA GLU A 399 -53.67 -5.10 17.66
C GLU A 399 -54.00 -5.05 19.16
N GLN A 400 -53.03 -4.66 20.01
CA GLN A 400 -53.30 -4.44 21.43
C GLN A 400 -54.25 -3.26 21.67
N ALA A 401 -54.16 -2.20 20.88
CA ALA A 401 -55.04 -1.04 20.99
C ALA A 401 -56.51 -1.40 20.70
N LYS A 402 -56.77 -2.26 19.70
CA LYS A 402 -58.13 -2.73 19.40
C LYS A 402 -58.81 -3.39 20.60
N ILE A 403 -58.04 -4.13 21.40
CA ILE A 403 -58.52 -4.78 22.63
C ILE A 403 -58.81 -3.71 23.71
N LEU A 404 -57.87 -2.79 23.93
CA LEU A 404 -58.00 -1.77 24.98
C LEU A 404 -59.09 -0.72 24.69
N LEU A 405 -59.36 -0.42 23.42
CA LEU A 405 -60.42 0.51 23.00
C LEU A 405 -61.83 0.08 23.46
N GLN A 406 -62.03 -1.17 23.87
CA GLN A 406 -63.29 -1.63 24.44
C GLN A 406 -63.57 -1.05 25.84
N SER A 407 -62.52 -0.63 26.56
CA SER A 407 -62.62 -0.25 27.98
C SER A 407 -61.97 1.09 28.32
N LEU A 408 -61.15 1.64 27.43
CA LEU A 408 -60.41 2.89 27.65
C LEU A 408 -60.78 3.96 26.63
N SER A 409 -60.50 5.22 26.97
CA SER A 409 -60.58 6.32 26.00
C SER A 409 -59.53 6.16 24.89
N VAL A 410 -59.75 6.80 23.74
CA VAL A 410 -58.78 6.81 22.63
C VAL A 410 -57.41 7.32 23.08
N THR A 411 -57.41 8.38 23.89
CA THR A 411 -56.18 9.01 24.41
C THR A 411 -55.44 8.07 25.38
N ASP A 412 -56.15 7.47 26.33
CA ASP A 412 -55.54 6.56 27.31
C ASP A 412 -55.02 5.28 26.63
N THR A 413 -55.73 4.80 25.62
CA THR A 413 -55.29 3.65 24.82
C THR A 413 -54.00 3.96 24.08
N ALA A 414 -53.89 5.14 23.46
CA ALA A 414 -52.68 5.55 22.73
C ALA A 414 -51.43 5.50 23.62
N PHE A 415 -51.52 6.07 24.82
CA PHE A 415 -50.40 6.05 25.78
C PHE A 415 -50.15 4.65 26.35
N SER A 416 -51.20 3.87 26.61
CA SER A 416 -51.07 2.51 27.19
C SER A 416 -50.37 1.52 26.25
N VAL A 417 -50.50 1.69 24.93
CA VAL A 417 -49.78 0.85 23.94
C VAL A 417 -48.45 1.46 23.49
N GLY A 418 -48.00 2.55 24.10
CA GLY A 418 -46.66 3.12 23.89
C GLY A 418 -46.53 4.16 22.78
N PHE A 419 -47.63 4.80 22.35
CA PHE A 419 -47.53 6.02 21.54
C PHE A 419 -47.40 7.25 22.44
N ASN A 420 -46.49 8.15 22.09
CA ASN A 420 -46.27 9.40 22.81
C ASN A 420 -47.21 10.53 22.35
N ASP A 421 -48.02 10.30 21.31
CA ASP A 421 -48.91 11.28 20.70
C ASP A 421 -50.20 10.58 20.21
N ALA A 422 -51.34 11.00 20.75
CA ALA A 422 -52.65 10.45 20.41
C ALA A 422 -53.12 10.77 18.98
N ASN A 423 -52.69 11.90 18.40
CA ASN A 423 -52.99 12.26 17.01
C ASN A 423 -52.19 11.38 16.04
N TYR A 424 -50.91 11.14 16.36
CA TYR A 424 -50.07 10.22 15.59
C TYR A 424 -50.61 8.79 15.68
N PHE A 425 -50.99 8.33 16.88
CA PHE A 425 -51.69 7.06 17.07
C PHE A 425 -52.93 6.95 16.17
N SER A 426 -53.81 7.95 16.18
CA SER A 426 -55.03 7.95 15.37
C SER A 426 -54.75 7.83 13.87
N THR A 427 -53.68 8.48 13.39
CA THR A 427 -53.23 8.38 12.00
C THR A 427 -52.74 6.98 11.65
N VAL A 428 -51.92 6.38 12.52
CA VAL A 428 -51.38 5.02 12.33
C VAL A 428 -52.50 3.98 12.42
N PHE A 429 -53.39 4.10 13.40
CA PHE A 429 -54.53 3.22 13.58
C PHE A 429 -55.44 3.24 12.34
N LYS A 430 -55.81 4.42 11.84
CA LYS A 430 -56.63 4.54 10.62
C LYS A 430 -55.95 3.96 9.39
N LYS A 431 -54.63 4.17 9.25
CA LYS A 431 -53.85 3.61 8.14
C LYS A 431 -53.86 2.09 8.15
N LEU A 432 -53.75 1.46 9.31
CA LEU A 432 -53.64 0.00 9.45
C LEU A 432 -54.99 -0.72 9.53
N THR A 433 -56.04 -0.07 10.03
CA THR A 433 -57.36 -0.69 10.22
C THR A 433 -58.42 -0.21 9.22
N GLY A 434 -58.19 0.91 8.54
CA GLY A 434 -59.15 1.56 7.65
C GLY A 434 -60.15 2.50 8.33
N GLN A 435 -60.21 2.52 9.67
CA GLN A 435 -61.15 3.32 10.47
C GLN A 435 -60.41 4.13 11.54
N SER A 436 -60.93 5.30 11.93
CA SER A 436 -60.36 6.01 13.07
C SER A 436 -60.58 5.24 14.39
N PRO A 437 -59.75 5.42 15.43
CA PRO A 437 -59.97 4.75 16.72
C PRO A 437 -61.37 4.98 17.30
N THR A 438 -61.91 6.19 17.12
CA THR A 438 -63.26 6.56 17.56
C THR A 438 -64.34 5.84 16.75
N GLU A 439 -64.20 5.77 15.41
CA GLU A 439 -65.10 5.00 14.54
C GLU A 439 -65.09 3.51 14.93
N TYR A 440 -63.90 2.96 15.18
CA TYR A 440 -63.74 1.58 15.62
C TYR A 440 -64.42 1.33 16.96
N GLN A 441 -64.22 2.21 17.95
CA GLN A 441 -64.88 2.13 19.26
C GLN A 441 -66.41 2.20 19.15
N GLN A 442 -66.95 3.06 18.29
CA GLN A 442 -68.40 3.13 18.05
C GLN A 442 -68.94 1.85 17.42
N SER A 443 -68.23 1.25 16.48
CA SER A 443 -68.64 0.00 15.83
C SER A 443 -68.74 -1.18 16.80
N LEU A 444 -67.90 -1.20 17.84
CA LEU A 444 -67.91 -2.20 18.90
C LEU A 444 -69.14 -2.09 19.81
N VAL A 445 -69.70 -0.88 19.98
CA VAL A 445 -70.90 -0.64 20.81
C VAL A 445 -72.19 -0.92 20.04
N SER A 446 -72.15 -0.88 18.70
CA SER A 446 -73.29 -1.15 17.82
C SER A 446 -73.50 -2.62 17.44
N THR A 447 -72.71 -3.53 18.00
CA THR A 447 -72.80 -4.99 17.82
C THR A 447 -73.16 -5.63 19.16
#